data_AF-A0A5N6VA92-F1
#
_entry.id   AF-A0A5N6VA92-F1
#
_cell.length_a   1.000
_cell.length_b   1.000
_cell.length_c   1.000
_cell.angle_alpha   90.00
_cell.angle_beta   90.00
_cell.angle_gamma   90.00
#
_symmetry.space_group_name_H-M   'P 1'
#
loop_
_entity.id
_entity.type
_entity.pdbx_description
1 polymer ?
#
loop_
_entity_poly.entity_id
_entity_poly.type
_entity_poly.pdbx_seq_one_letter_code
_entity_poly.pdbx_strand_id
1 'polypeptide(L)'
;MRCIHQKWSNIIAGYSPNLLDPATVISLETLMPDISSCDAAQIKDMMGQKTLFPAVSLESDRHRILGRILKTKGRILSFDTFFADFLYFEACAMALKRLLPPSFKRTMSNEFLHVYGGSNQLPGLCRIQVAEDCLEHRTGSSDINPNLGYRQLFLAVMRDFPILTELAPYRDARKIKPTFNGSELERMFSLSQLAFDLGFETESIKEFIGQDSKTQDEILARSLLQQLRPPERCLVNERNTNHLAQYIGDHIDQNIALRASLAEAEFSTNLELLPKKLRCNRPSHKHYKSDRKYLFLDVMYNYKPIQRAYPTSLAVQRDIFVCFFGEFPLPSRRQQSTPASDSHYSEDNTGINTGVNESLLGDEYDLQKGESSRSAETQQHESYIGYESGGFIDCLRDLRAESEPMSESSYETASIDTESHMEYRKIDLYEPASSESQHENKGENKFYKLDGKKPSDIVKAMLKDRGVIVMYVWRKGVYATFSKTPHQGLIFTEFARDLANQGSQFIIIREGLKPFVPSLKNIWNAVRESRLVLVIPKRSSETPDENFYTEIRRDPYEFIDRHYQPHLDQCI
;
A
#
# COMPACT_ATOMS: atom_id res chain seq x y z
N MET A 1 8.13 -7.49 0.98
CA MET A 1 9.01 -8.30 1.88
C MET A 1 10.28 -8.83 1.20
N ARG A 2 10.21 -9.47 0.02
CA ARG A 2 11.42 -9.98 -0.67
C ARG A 2 12.50 -8.90 -0.89
N CYS A 3 12.08 -7.68 -1.26
CA CYS A 3 12.96 -6.53 -1.45
C CYS A 3 13.72 -6.13 -0.17
N ILE A 4 13.05 -6.09 0.99
CA ILE A 4 13.66 -5.78 2.29
C ILE A 4 14.73 -6.82 2.61
N HIS A 5 14.35 -8.10 2.57
CA HIS A 5 15.26 -9.21 2.86
C HIS A 5 16.50 -9.14 1.96
N GLN A 6 16.30 -8.99 0.64
CA GLN A 6 17.41 -8.92 -0.31
C GLN A 6 18.36 -7.76 -0.03
N LYS A 7 17.84 -6.56 0.30
CA LYS A 7 18.67 -5.39 0.62
C LYS A 7 19.52 -5.65 1.87
N TRP A 8 18.90 -6.09 2.97
CA TRP A 8 19.64 -6.34 4.21
C TRP A 8 20.61 -7.51 4.08
N SER A 9 20.20 -8.64 3.50
CA SER A 9 21.10 -9.77 3.24
C SER A 9 22.32 -9.37 2.41
N ASN A 10 22.17 -8.45 1.44
CA ASN A 10 23.29 -7.92 0.68
C ASN A 10 24.19 -7.01 1.52
N ILE A 11 23.63 -6.14 2.36
CA ILE A 11 24.39 -5.24 3.25
C ILE A 11 25.25 -6.04 4.22
N ILE A 12 24.66 -7.01 4.93
CA ILE A 12 25.34 -7.83 5.95
C ILE A 12 25.95 -9.12 5.39
N ALA A 13 26.05 -9.29 4.06
CA ALA A 13 26.48 -10.55 3.45
C ALA A 13 27.80 -11.12 4.04
N GLY A 14 27.75 -12.35 4.54
CA GLY A 14 28.91 -12.99 5.19
C GLY A 14 29.14 -12.60 6.65
N TYR A 15 28.19 -11.91 7.27
CA TYR A 15 28.18 -11.58 8.69
C TYR A 15 26.92 -12.09 9.38
N SER A 16 26.97 -12.26 10.70
CA SER A 16 25.82 -12.68 11.49
C SER A 16 24.71 -11.62 11.47
N PRO A 17 23.44 -11.98 11.25
CA PRO A 17 22.31 -11.05 11.34
C PRO A 17 22.19 -10.34 12.68
N ASN A 18 22.71 -10.93 13.77
CA ASN A 18 22.69 -10.35 15.11
C ASN A 18 23.54 -9.07 15.24
N LEU A 19 24.35 -8.75 14.23
CA LEU A 19 25.11 -7.50 14.18
C LEU A 19 24.26 -6.31 13.74
N LEU A 20 23.06 -6.55 13.20
CA LEU A 20 22.11 -5.51 12.81
C LEU A 20 21.22 -5.16 14.00
N ASP A 21 21.34 -3.95 14.51
CA ASP A 21 20.49 -3.42 15.57
C ASP A 21 19.38 -2.49 15.04
N PRO A 22 18.30 -2.26 15.81
CA PRO A 22 17.20 -1.39 15.40
C PRO A 22 17.61 0.07 15.12
N ALA A 23 18.55 0.63 15.87
CA ALA A 23 18.96 2.03 15.69
C ALA A 23 19.67 2.22 14.34
N THR A 24 20.50 1.25 13.93
CA THR A 24 21.08 1.19 12.59
C THR A 24 20.00 1.17 11.50
N VAL A 25 18.96 0.34 11.65
CA VAL A 25 17.84 0.28 10.69
C VAL A 25 17.12 1.63 10.59
N ILE A 26 16.76 2.23 11.73
CA ILE A 26 16.04 3.52 11.80
C ILE A 26 16.88 4.67 11.20
N SER A 27 18.20 4.61 11.35
CA SER A 27 19.11 5.63 10.84
C SER A 27 19.31 5.52 9.34
N LEU A 28 19.22 4.30 8.78
CA LEU A 28 19.43 4.03 7.37
C LEU A 28 18.16 4.09 6.54
N GLU A 29 17.00 3.76 7.11
CA GLU A 29 15.76 3.67 6.34
C GLU A 29 15.44 4.98 5.61
N THR A 30 14.84 4.88 4.41
CA THR A 30 14.53 5.97 3.47
C THR A 30 15.72 6.65 2.78
N LEU A 31 16.96 6.41 3.20
CA LEU A 31 18.14 6.96 2.53
C LEU A 31 18.39 6.28 1.18
N MET A 32 18.85 7.06 0.19
CA MET A 32 19.13 6.64 -1.18
C MET A 32 20.58 6.97 -1.57
N PRO A 33 21.58 6.31 -0.96
CA PRO A 33 22.99 6.67 -1.11
C PRO A 33 23.54 6.52 -2.54
N ASP A 34 22.87 5.74 -3.38
CA ASP A 34 23.27 5.56 -4.78
C ASP A 34 23.05 6.81 -5.63
N ILE A 35 22.07 7.67 -5.28
CA ILE A 35 21.73 8.87 -6.04
C ILE A 35 21.85 10.18 -5.24
N SER A 36 21.92 10.11 -3.91
CA SER A 36 22.06 11.28 -3.03
C SER A 36 23.44 11.32 -2.38
N SER A 37 24.22 12.34 -2.71
CA SER A 37 25.52 12.58 -2.10
C SER A 37 25.40 12.99 -0.63
N CYS A 38 24.33 13.70 -0.24
CA CYS A 38 24.08 14.04 1.15
C CYS A 38 23.72 12.80 1.99
N ASP A 39 22.83 11.91 1.49
CA ASP A 39 22.52 10.66 2.18
C ASP A 39 23.79 9.79 2.31
N ALA A 40 24.60 9.70 1.24
CA ALA A 40 25.87 8.97 1.26
C ALA A 40 26.86 9.57 2.27
N ALA A 41 26.95 10.90 2.38
CA ALA A 41 27.81 11.58 3.35
C ALA A 41 27.33 11.33 4.78
N GLN A 42 26.02 11.43 5.04
CA GLN A 42 25.41 11.13 6.33
C GLN A 42 25.72 9.69 6.77
N ILE A 43 25.60 8.73 5.85
CA ILE A 43 25.92 7.32 6.13
C ILE A 43 27.40 7.13 6.48
N LYS A 44 28.31 7.79 5.75
CA LYS A 44 29.75 7.74 6.04
C LYS A 44 30.07 8.32 7.42
N ASP A 45 29.45 9.45 7.76
CA ASP A 45 29.62 10.11 9.05
C ASP A 45 29.14 9.21 10.20
N MET A 46 27.91 8.68 10.12
CA MET A 46 27.37 7.75 11.12
C MET A 46 28.19 6.45 11.24
N MET A 47 28.75 5.95 10.13
CA MET A 47 29.68 4.82 10.17
C MET A 47 31.00 5.18 10.87
N GLY A 48 31.55 6.37 10.62
CA GLY A 48 32.78 6.85 11.27
C GLY A 48 32.61 7.11 12.77
N GLN A 49 31.45 7.63 13.17
CA GLN A 49 31.08 7.87 14.57
C GLN A 49 30.70 6.59 15.33
N LYS A 50 30.72 5.42 14.68
CA LYS A 50 30.35 4.13 15.25
C LYS A 50 28.89 4.04 15.74
N THR A 51 28.01 4.88 15.20
CA THR A 51 26.57 4.83 15.49
C THR A 51 25.86 3.79 14.63
N LEU A 52 26.37 3.48 13.43
CA LEU A 52 25.93 2.33 12.64
C LEU A 52 26.71 1.06 12.99
N PHE A 53 26.02 -0.07 13.12
CA PHE A 53 26.59 -1.38 13.40
C PHE A 53 27.57 -1.35 14.59
N PRO A 54 27.15 -0.90 15.80
CA PRO A 54 28.04 -0.74 16.94
C PRO A 54 28.68 -2.07 17.40
N ALA A 55 28.02 -3.20 17.12
CA ALA A 55 28.55 -4.54 17.41
C ALA A 55 29.71 -4.97 16.48
N VAL A 56 29.96 -4.24 15.37
CA VAL A 56 31.07 -4.51 14.45
C VAL A 56 32.28 -3.68 14.85
N SER A 57 33.25 -4.33 15.49
CA SER A 57 34.46 -3.71 16.03
C SER A 57 35.58 -3.56 15.01
N LEU A 58 35.72 -4.50 14.08
CA LEU A 58 36.83 -4.52 13.11
C LEU A 58 36.61 -3.50 11.99
N GLU A 59 37.51 -2.53 11.85
CA GLU A 59 37.39 -1.43 10.87
C GLU A 59 37.30 -1.92 9.41
N SER A 60 37.98 -3.02 9.07
CA SER A 60 37.90 -3.60 7.72
C SER A 60 36.49 -4.14 7.41
N ASP A 61 35.80 -4.70 8.39
CA ASP A 61 34.42 -5.17 8.25
C ASP A 61 33.44 -4.01 8.17
N ARG A 62 33.64 -2.97 8.98
CA ARG A 62 32.88 -1.71 8.88
C ARG A 62 33.01 -1.11 7.48
N HIS A 63 34.22 -1.08 6.92
CA HIS A 63 34.46 -0.58 5.57
C HIS A 63 33.75 -1.42 4.49
N ARG A 64 33.74 -2.76 4.64
CA ARG A 64 33.02 -3.66 3.72
C ARG A 64 31.51 -3.45 3.78
N ILE A 65 30.94 -3.33 4.98
CA ILE A 65 29.51 -3.06 5.19
C ILE A 65 29.15 -1.68 4.62
N LEU A 66 29.93 -0.64 4.92
CA LEU A 66 29.75 0.71 4.38
C LEU A 66 29.73 0.70 2.84
N GLY A 67 30.69 0.02 2.22
CA GLY A 67 30.77 -0.10 0.77
C GLY A 67 29.53 -0.75 0.14
N ARG A 68 28.83 -1.63 0.87
CA ARG A 68 27.58 -2.27 0.43
C ARG A 68 26.36 -1.37 0.66
N ILE A 69 26.30 -0.67 1.79
CA ILE A 69 25.26 0.33 2.06
C ILE A 69 25.27 1.38 0.95
N LEU A 70 26.44 1.95 0.65
CA LEU A 70 26.58 3.00 -0.38
C LEU A 70 26.26 2.54 -1.80
N LYS A 71 26.30 1.24 -2.07
CA LYS A 71 25.93 0.63 -3.37
C LYS A 71 24.47 0.19 -3.43
N THR A 72 23.72 0.30 -2.32
CA THR A 72 22.32 -0.11 -2.27
C THR A 72 21.50 0.76 -3.21
N LYS A 73 20.84 0.11 -4.17
CA LYS A 73 20.00 0.80 -5.15
C LYS A 73 18.68 1.23 -4.53
N GLY A 74 18.28 2.47 -4.77
CA GLY A 74 17.04 3.04 -4.25
C GLY A 74 17.03 3.18 -2.73
N ARG A 75 15.84 3.25 -2.12
CA ARG A 75 15.72 3.47 -0.68
C ARG A 75 16.19 2.24 0.11
N ILE A 76 16.92 2.43 1.19
CA ILE A 76 17.09 1.38 2.20
C ILE A 76 15.74 1.21 2.90
N LEU A 77 15.17 0.01 2.83
CA LEU A 77 13.82 -0.26 3.36
C LEU A 77 13.88 -0.94 4.72
N SER A 78 12.97 -0.57 5.60
CA SER A 78 12.62 -1.30 6.82
C SER A 78 11.22 -1.91 6.65
N PHE A 79 10.73 -2.63 7.66
CA PHE A 79 9.32 -3.01 7.68
C PHE A 79 8.41 -1.79 7.76
N ASP A 80 8.77 -0.79 8.57
CA ASP A 80 7.97 0.43 8.75
C ASP A 80 7.82 1.21 7.45
N THR A 81 8.91 1.40 6.69
CA THR A 81 8.82 2.11 5.41
C THR A 81 8.04 1.31 4.38
N PHE A 82 8.19 -0.01 4.32
CA PHE A 82 7.43 -0.85 3.40
C PHE A 82 5.92 -0.88 3.73
N PHE A 83 5.54 -0.95 5.02
CA PHE A 83 4.14 -0.88 5.42
C PHE A 83 3.55 0.52 5.21
N ALA A 84 4.36 1.57 5.39
CA ALA A 84 3.94 2.92 5.03
C ALA A 84 3.66 3.03 3.52
N ASP A 85 4.51 2.45 2.67
CA ASP A 85 4.30 2.40 1.22
C ASP A 85 3.08 1.55 0.84
N PHE A 86 2.81 0.46 1.57
CA PHE A 86 1.65 -0.40 1.34
C PHE A 86 0.33 0.35 1.43
N LEU A 87 0.19 1.32 2.34
CA LEU A 87 -1.04 2.13 2.45
C LEU A 87 -1.35 2.90 1.16
N TYR A 88 -0.33 3.43 0.49
CA TYR A 88 -0.51 4.13 -0.78
C TYR A 88 -0.87 3.14 -1.89
N PHE A 89 -0.16 2.01 -1.94
CA PHE A 89 -0.38 0.98 -2.94
C PHE A 89 -1.72 0.25 -2.80
N GLU A 90 -2.20 0.04 -1.56
CA GLU A 90 -3.50 -0.53 -1.26
C GLU A 90 -4.62 0.36 -1.78
N ALA A 91 -4.55 1.68 -1.54
CA ALA A 91 -5.51 2.63 -2.09
C ALA A 91 -5.57 2.55 -3.63
N CYS A 92 -4.39 2.47 -4.27
CA CYS A 92 -4.33 2.31 -5.73
C CYS A 92 -4.94 0.98 -6.20
N ALA A 93 -4.65 -0.11 -5.50
CA ALA A 93 -5.20 -1.43 -5.81
C ALA A 93 -6.73 -1.48 -5.63
N MET A 94 -7.28 -0.75 -4.65
CA MET A 94 -8.72 -0.67 -4.43
C MET A 94 -9.44 0.11 -5.53
N ALA A 95 -8.83 1.17 -6.09
CA ALA A 95 -9.38 1.82 -7.27
C ALA A 95 -9.40 0.86 -8.48
N LEU A 96 -8.31 0.11 -8.71
CA LEU A 96 -8.26 -0.89 -9.78
C LEU A 96 -9.26 -2.04 -9.61
N LYS A 97 -9.58 -2.41 -8.36
CA LYS A 97 -10.57 -3.46 -8.07
C LYS A 97 -11.92 -3.19 -8.73
N ARG A 98 -12.28 -1.91 -8.93
CA ARG A 98 -13.54 -1.49 -9.56
C ARG A 98 -13.65 -1.90 -11.04
N LEU A 99 -12.52 -2.21 -11.68
CA LEU A 99 -12.47 -2.74 -13.05
C LEU A 99 -12.66 -4.26 -13.09
N LEU A 100 -12.62 -4.95 -11.95
CA LEU A 100 -12.74 -6.40 -11.86
C LEU A 100 -14.17 -6.82 -11.49
N PRO A 101 -14.54 -8.09 -11.72
CA PRO A 101 -15.79 -8.63 -11.22
C PRO A 101 -15.94 -8.41 -9.71
N PRO A 102 -17.16 -8.20 -9.19
CA PRO A 102 -17.40 -7.86 -7.79
C PRO A 102 -16.95 -8.95 -6.81
N SER A 103 -16.86 -10.20 -7.27
CA SER A 103 -16.35 -11.33 -6.50
C SER A 103 -15.34 -12.14 -7.30
N PHE A 104 -14.15 -12.32 -6.74
CA PHE A 104 -13.13 -13.22 -7.25
C PHE A 104 -12.35 -13.85 -6.10
N LYS A 105 -11.84 -15.07 -6.31
CA LYS A 105 -11.13 -15.86 -5.28
C LYS A 105 -9.60 -15.70 -5.32
N ARG A 106 -9.08 -15.07 -6.37
CA ARG A 106 -7.64 -14.94 -6.64
C ARG A 106 -7.07 -13.68 -5.98
N THR A 107 -5.75 -13.53 -6.01
CA THR A 107 -5.11 -12.25 -5.70
C THR A 107 -5.47 -11.23 -6.79
N MET A 108 -5.42 -9.94 -6.46
CA MET A 108 -5.68 -8.85 -7.41
C MET A 108 -4.91 -9.02 -8.72
N SER A 109 -3.60 -9.24 -8.62
CA SER A 109 -2.73 -9.43 -9.78
C SER A 109 -3.18 -10.65 -10.60
N ASN A 110 -3.37 -11.82 -9.97
CA ASN A 110 -3.77 -13.02 -10.69
C ASN A 110 -5.15 -12.87 -11.35
N GLU A 111 -6.06 -12.10 -10.77
CA GLU A 111 -7.36 -11.83 -11.39
C GLU A 111 -7.21 -10.92 -12.61
N PHE A 112 -6.40 -9.86 -12.57
CA PHE A 112 -6.09 -9.05 -13.74
C PHE A 112 -5.45 -9.87 -14.87
N LEU A 113 -4.51 -10.77 -14.56
CA LEU A 113 -3.94 -11.69 -15.56
C LEU A 113 -4.99 -12.66 -16.11
N HIS A 114 -5.96 -13.07 -15.30
CA HIS A 114 -7.03 -14.00 -15.70
C HIS A 114 -8.07 -13.36 -16.63
N VAL A 115 -8.43 -12.10 -16.38
CA VAL A 115 -9.40 -11.34 -17.22
C VAL A 115 -8.77 -10.67 -18.43
N TYR A 116 -7.49 -10.95 -18.68
CA TYR A 116 -6.80 -10.45 -19.86
C TYR A 116 -7.27 -11.21 -21.11
N GLY A 117 -8.00 -10.52 -21.99
CA GLY A 117 -8.53 -11.08 -23.24
C GLY A 117 -7.59 -10.91 -24.43
N GLY A 118 -6.66 -9.95 -24.38
CA GLY A 118 -5.86 -9.57 -25.55
C GLY A 118 -6.59 -8.64 -26.52
N SER A 119 -7.75 -8.10 -26.10
CA SER A 119 -8.41 -6.89 -26.61
C SER A 119 -7.44 -5.87 -27.22
N ASN A 120 -7.60 -5.49 -28.49
CA ASN A 120 -6.85 -4.38 -29.11
C ASN A 120 -5.32 -4.57 -29.12
N GLN A 121 -4.84 -5.80 -28.97
CA GLN A 121 -3.41 -6.11 -29.08
C GLN A 121 -3.05 -6.63 -30.47
N LEU A 122 -1.82 -6.32 -30.88
CA LEU A 122 -1.25 -6.82 -32.12
C LEU A 122 -0.20 -7.90 -31.82
N PRO A 123 -0.19 -9.03 -32.56
CA PRO A 123 0.81 -10.07 -32.37
C PRO A 123 2.25 -9.54 -32.49
N GLY A 124 3.12 -9.95 -31.56
CA GLY A 124 4.53 -9.53 -31.56
C GLY A 124 4.77 -8.05 -31.22
N LEU A 125 3.73 -7.36 -30.76
CA LEU A 125 3.81 -5.98 -30.29
C LEU A 125 3.29 -5.85 -28.85
N CYS A 126 3.90 -4.93 -28.11
CA CYS A 126 3.49 -4.49 -26.79
C CYS A 126 2.98 -3.06 -26.89
N ARG A 127 1.80 -2.79 -26.33
CA ARG A 127 1.24 -1.44 -26.27
C ARG A 127 1.68 -0.73 -24.98
N ILE A 128 2.30 0.44 -25.10
CA ILE A 128 2.88 1.22 -24.00
C ILE A 128 2.33 2.63 -24.02
N GLN A 129 1.71 3.06 -22.93
CA GLN A 129 1.27 4.42 -22.66
C GLN A 129 2.49 5.29 -22.36
N VAL A 130 2.70 6.32 -23.18
CA VAL A 130 3.82 7.27 -23.09
C VAL A 130 3.38 8.66 -22.64
N ALA A 131 2.09 8.97 -22.79
CA ALA A 131 1.41 10.16 -22.25
C ALA A 131 -0.05 9.81 -21.92
N GLU A 132 -0.83 10.72 -21.32
CA GLU A 132 -2.20 10.44 -20.87
C GLU A 132 -3.10 9.89 -21.99
N ASP A 133 -3.00 10.45 -23.19
CA ASP A 133 -3.76 10.13 -24.40
C ASP A 133 -2.95 9.41 -25.48
N CYS A 134 -1.70 9.05 -25.19
CA CYS A 134 -0.78 8.51 -26.20
C CYS A 134 -0.29 7.11 -25.85
N LEU A 135 -0.61 6.16 -26.73
CA LEU A 135 -0.14 4.77 -26.70
C LEU A 135 0.72 4.48 -27.92
N GLU A 136 1.90 3.89 -27.69
CA GLU A 136 2.81 3.44 -28.74
C GLU A 136 2.86 1.92 -28.82
N HIS A 137 3.06 1.40 -30.04
CA HIS A 137 3.39 0.00 -30.25
C HIS A 137 4.89 -0.20 -30.25
N ARG A 138 5.36 -1.19 -29.49
CA ARG A 138 6.77 -1.58 -29.40
C ARG A 138 6.97 -3.03 -29.75
N THR A 139 8.13 -3.34 -30.29
CA THR A 139 8.45 -4.73 -30.65
C THR A 139 8.77 -5.49 -29.37
N GLY A 140 8.00 -6.55 -29.11
CA GLY A 140 8.14 -7.34 -27.90
C GLY A 140 7.21 -8.55 -27.93
N SER A 141 7.46 -9.49 -27.02
CA SER A 141 6.66 -10.71 -26.96
C SER A 141 5.27 -10.40 -26.40
N SER A 142 4.22 -11.04 -26.95
CA SER A 142 2.85 -10.78 -26.49
C SER A 142 2.56 -11.38 -25.09
N ASP A 143 3.36 -12.34 -24.63
CA ASP A 143 3.25 -12.98 -23.31
C ASP A 143 3.48 -12.02 -22.13
N ILE A 144 4.24 -10.94 -22.34
CA ILE A 144 4.50 -9.93 -21.31
C ILE A 144 3.42 -8.84 -21.25
N ASN A 145 2.54 -8.74 -22.25
CA ASN A 145 1.52 -7.70 -22.32
C ASN A 145 0.59 -7.65 -21.10
N PRO A 146 0.09 -8.77 -20.53
CA PRO A 146 -0.76 -8.70 -19.34
C PRO A 146 -0.03 -8.06 -18.14
N ASN A 147 1.24 -8.42 -17.96
CA ASN A 147 2.05 -7.90 -16.86
C ASN A 147 2.41 -6.42 -17.06
N LEU A 148 2.71 -6.01 -18.29
CA LEU A 148 2.96 -4.62 -18.65
C LEU A 148 1.68 -3.78 -18.51
N GLY A 149 0.55 -4.28 -18.99
CA GLY A 149 -0.74 -3.62 -18.89
C GLY A 149 -1.12 -3.36 -17.44
N TYR A 150 -1.00 -4.37 -16.57
CA TYR A 150 -1.32 -4.24 -15.15
C TYR A 150 -0.47 -3.16 -14.44
N ARG A 151 0.82 -3.07 -14.80
CA ARG A 151 1.74 -2.03 -14.32
C ARG A 151 1.36 -0.63 -14.79
N GLN A 152 0.91 -0.50 -16.04
CA GLN A 152 0.43 0.77 -16.59
C GLN A 152 -0.84 1.25 -15.89
N LEU A 153 -1.77 0.33 -15.59
CA LEU A 153 -2.96 0.64 -14.81
C LEU A 153 -2.63 1.12 -13.40
N PHE A 154 -1.65 0.51 -12.73
CA PHE A 154 -1.17 1.02 -11.44
C PHE A 154 -0.61 2.44 -11.55
N LEU A 155 0.20 2.72 -12.56
CA LEU A 155 0.73 4.06 -12.78
C LEU A 155 -0.37 5.07 -13.10
N ALA A 156 -1.39 4.68 -13.88
CA ALA A 156 -2.56 5.51 -14.16
C ALA A 156 -3.31 5.88 -12.87
N VAL A 157 -3.54 4.90 -12.00
CA VAL A 157 -4.15 5.19 -10.70
C VAL A 157 -3.22 6.03 -9.82
N MET A 158 -1.91 5.82 -9.82
CA MET A 158 -0.97 6.69 -9.09
C MET A 158 -0.99 8.14 -9.61
N ARG A 159 -1.31 8.39 -10.89
CA ARG A 159 -1.48 9.75 -11.44
C ARG A 159 -2.73 10.45 -10.94
N ASP A 160 -3.78 9.69 -10.66
CA ASP A 160 -5.13 10.19 -10.39
C ASP A 160 -5.68 9.74 -9.03
N PHE A 161 -4.81 9.21 -8.15
CA PHE A 161 -5.19 8.65 -6.85
C PHE A 161 -5.99 9.62 -5.96
N PRO A 162 -5.76 10.95 -5.96
CA PRO A 162 -6.54 11.83 -5.10
C PRO A 162 -8.01 11.96 -5.50
N ILE A 163 -8.34 11.59 -6.75
CA ILE A 163 -9.70 11.61 -7.29
C ILE A 163 -10.29 10.20 -7.27
N LEU A 164 -9.49 9.18 -7.64
CA LEU A 164 -9.94 7.79 -7.73
C LEU A 164 -9.99 7.05 -6.40
N THR A 165 -9.46 7.64 -5.32
CA THR A 165 -9.36 7.03 -3.99
C THR A 165 -9.74 8.04 -2.90
N GLU A 166 -9.99 7.55 -1.69
CA GLU A 166 -10.20 8.39 -0.50
C GLU A 166 -8.89 8.98 0.06
N LEU A 167 -7.74 8.64 -0.53
CA LEU A 167 -6.43 9.05 -0.05
C LEU A 167 -6.02 10.38 -0.69
N ALA A 168 -5.89 11.44 0.13
CA ALA A 168 -5.33 12.71 -0.32
C ALA A 168 -3.80 12.75 -0.19
N PRO A 169 -3.05 13.42 -1.09
CA PRO A 169 -1.64 13.77 -0.90
C PRO A 169 -1.38 14.42 0.47
N TYR A 170 -0.14 14.34 0.95
CA TYR A 170 0.21 15.08 2.17
C TYR A 170 0.05 16.58 1.97
N ARG A 171 -0.46 17.26 2.99
CA ARG A 171 -0.60 18.72 2.98
C ARG A 171 0.80 19.34 2.92
N ASP A 172 0.96 20.33 2.04
CA ASP A 172 2.13 21.19 2.08
C ASP A 172 2.07 22.07 3.34
N ALA A 173 3.18 22.72 3.69
CA ALA A 173 3.25 23.61 4.85
C ALA A 173 2.39 24.88 4.63
N ARG A 174 1.06 24.74 4.79
CA ARG A 174 -0.02 25.76 4.93
C ARG A 174 -1.38 25.02 4.97
N LYS A 175 -2.34 25.55 5.74
CA LYS A 175 -3.68 24.95 6.01
C LYS A 175 -4.63 24.85 4.79
N ILE A 176 -4.14 25.00 3.56
CA ILE A 176 -5.00 24.97 2.36
C ILE A 176 -5.30 23.51 2.02
N LYS A 177 -6.58 23.16 2.02
CA LYS A 177 -7.03 21.83 1.60
C LYS A 177 -6.66 21.64 0.12
N PRO A 178 -5.95 20.56 -0.25
CA PRO A 178 -5.71 20.23 -1.65
C PRO A 178 -7.03 20.21 -2.44
N THR A 179 -7.09 20.97 -3.53
CA THR A 179 -8.17 20.89 -4.52
C THR A 179 -7.66 20.15 -5.75
N PHE A 180 -8.53 19.30 -6.28
CA PHE A 180 -8.30 18.50 -7.48
C PHE A 180 -9.37 18.85 -8.50
N ASN A 181 -8.94 19.05 -9.75
CA ASN A 181 -9.84 19.29 -10.86
C ASN A 181 -10.15 17.96 -11.54
N GLY A 182 -11.33 17.84 -12.13
CA GLY A 182 -11.82 16.60 -12.71
C GLY A 182 -12.84 15.91 -11.81
N SER A 183 -13.57 14.96 -12.38
CA SER A 183 -14.56 14.16 -11.67
C SER A 183 -14.09 12.71 -11.56
N GLU A 184 -14.58 12.02 -10.53
CA GLU A 184 -14.33 10.58 -10.38
C GLU A 184 -14.82 9.79 -11.59
N LEU A 185 -15.97 10.18 -12.15
CA LEU A 185 -16.55 9.56 -13.33
C LEU A 185 -15.62 9.68 -14.56
N GLU A 186 -15.07 10.88 -14.81
CA GLU A 186 -14.12 11.12 -15.91
C GLU A 186 -12.84 10.29 -15.72
N ARG A 187 -12.28 10.28 -14.51
CA ARG A 187 -11.05 9.52 -14.22
C ARG A 187 -11.27 8.01 -14.35
N MET A 188 -12.43 7.50 -13.92
CA MET A 188 -12.76 6.09 -14.03
C MET A 188 -13.01 5.68 -15.49
N PHE A 189 -13.62 6.55 -16.29
CA PHE A 189 -13.74 6.34 -17.73
C PHE A 189 -12.35 6.21 -18.37
N SER A 190 -11.48 7.21 -18.16
CA SER A 190 -10.12 7.22 -18.71
C SER A 190 -9.32 5.97 -18.31
N LEU A 191 -9.44 5.54 -17.04
CA LEU A 191 -8.81 4.32 -16.55
C LEU A 191 -9.39 3.05 -17.21
N SER A 192 -10.70 2.99 -17.42
CA SER A 192 -11.38 1.86 -18.06
C SER A 192 -11.03 1.76 -19.55
N GLN A 193 -10.99 2.89 -20.25
CA GLN A 193 -10.54 2.99 -21.64
C GLN A 193 -9.09 2.51 -21.77
N LEU A 194 -8.19 2.96 -20.90
CA LEU A 194 -6.82 2.46 -20.86
C LEU A 194 -6.77 0.95 -20.63
N ALA A 195 -7.58 0.39 -19.71
CA ALA A 195 -7.62 -1.05 -19.48
C ALA A 195 -8.06 -1.82 -20.72
N PHE A 196 -9.09 -1.34 -21.41
CA PHE A 196 -9.57 -1.92 -22.66
C PHE A 196 -8.52 -1.84 -23.78
N ASP A 197 -7.84 -0.70 -23.93
CA ASP A 197 -6.76 -0.52 -24.90
C ASP A 197 -5.55 -1.42 -24.63
N LEU A 198 -5.30 -1.76 -23.37
CA LEU A 198 -4.26 -2.68 -22.93
C LEU A 198 -4.68 -4.16 -22.99
N GLY A 199 -5.93 -4.45 -23.34
CA GLY A 199 -6.44 -5.80 -23.57
C GLY A 199 -7.04 -6.50 -22.36
N PHE A 200 -7.43 -5.75 -21.33
CA PHE A 200 -8.25 -6.25 -20.23
C PHE A 200 -9.73 -6.12 -20.55
N GLU A 201 -10.49 -7.17 -20.23
CA GLU A 201 -11.92 -7.21 -20.54
C GLU A 201 -12.71 -7.76 -19.36
N THR A 202 -13.64 -6.95 -18.87
CA THR A 202 -14.62 -7.32 -17.87
C THR A 202 -15.92 -6.59 -18.18
N GLU A 203 -17.04 -7.07 -17.63
CA GLU A 203 -18.31 -6.35 -17.76
C GLU A 203 -18.22 -4.95 -17.13
N SER A 204 -17.52 -4.79 -16.00
CA SER A 204 -17.30 -3.48 -15.39
C SER A 204 -16.55 -2.51 -16.31
N ILE A 205 -15.51 -2.97 -17.02
CA ILE A 205 -14.80 -2.14 -18.01
C ILE A 205 -15.76 -1.73 -19.14
N LYS A 206 -16.57 -2.66 -19.66
CA LYS A 206 -17.55 -2.38 -20.73
C LYS A 206 -18.65 -1.43 -20.26
N GLU A 207 -19.13 -1.58 -19.03
CA GLU A 207 -20.11 -0.69 -18.40
C GLU A 207 -19.58 0.74 -18.29
N PHE A 208 -18.32 0.92 -17.87
CA PHE A 208 -17.72 2.25 -17.76
C PHE A 208 -17.48 2.92 -19.12
N ILE A 209 -17.04 2.17 -20.12
CA ILE A 209 -16.84 2.71 -21.48
C ILE A 209 -18.19 3.00 -22.16
N GLY A 210 -19.26 2.31 -21.72
CA GLY A 210 -20.59 2.41 -22.29
C GLY A 210 -20.74 1.54 -23.53
N GLN A 211 -21.92 0.93 -23.70
CA GLN A 211 -22.32 0.25 -24.93
C GLN A 211 -23.14 1.15 -25.87
N ASP A 212 -23.54 2.33 -25.39
CA ASP A 212 -24.38 3.26 -26.12
C ASP A 212 -23.60 4.09 -27.13
N SER A 213 -24.26 4.51 -28.21
CA SER A 213 -23.70 5.37 -29.28
C SER A 213 -23.26 6.79 -28.84
N LYS A 214 -23.26 7.08 -27.53
CA LYS A 214 -22.96 8.41 -26.99
C LYS A 214 -21.46 8.56 -26.72
N THR A 215 -20.91 9.75 -26.97
CA THR A 215 -19.50 10.03 -26.69
C THR A 215 -19.25 10.13 -25.19
N GLN A 216 -18.01 9.91 -24.75
CA GLN A 216 -17.56 10.09 -23.35
C GLN A 216 -18.00 11.46 -22.82
N ASP A 217 -17.69 12.51 -23.58
CA ASP A 217 -17.96 13.88 -23.16
C ASP A 217 -19.45 14.19 -23.11
N GLU A 218 -20.27 13.56 -23.95
CA GLU A 218 -21.73 13.62 -23.82
C GLU A 218 -22.20 13.04 -22.48
N ILE A 219 -21.67 11.89 -22.07
CA ILE A 219 -22.01 11.25 -20.78
C ILE A 219 -21.58 12.16 -19.61
N LEU A 220 -20.37 12.72 -19.66
CA LEU A 220 -19.86 13.63 -18.63
C LEU A 220 -20.67 14.92 -18.57
N ALA A 221 -21.02 15.50 -19.72
CA ALA A 221 -21.86 16.69 -19.80
C ALA A 221 -23.25 16.42 -19.22
N ARG A 222 -23.86 15.26 -19.50
CA ARG A 222 -25.14 14.84 -18.88
C ARG A 222 -25.03 14.76 -17.37
N SER A 223 -23.99 14.10 -16.87
CA SER A 223 -23.74 13.98 -15.43
C SER A 223 -23.60 15.34 -14.77
N LEU A 224 -22.86 16.27 -15.39
CA LEU A 224 -22.72 17.64 -14.89
C LEU A 224 -24.06 18.38 -14.86
N LEU A 225 -24.85 18.29 -15.94
CA LEU A 225 -26.17 18.92 -16.01
C LEU A 225 -27.11 18.40 -14.92
N GLN A 226 -27.10 17.09 -14.65
CA GLN A 226 -27.86 16.48 -13.56
C GLN A 226 -27.39 16.93 -12.18
N GLN A 227 -26.09 17.11 -11.97
CA GLN A 227 -25.56 17.66 -10.72
C GLN A 227 -25.96 19.13 -10.51
N LEU A 228 -25.98 19.93 -11.58
CA LEU A 228 -26.40 21.33 -11.52
C LEU A 228 -27.91 21.47 -11.31
N ARG A 229 -28.72 20.53 -11.81
CA ARG A 229 -30.18 20.51 -11.70
C ARG A 229 -30.68 19.10 -11.36
N PRO A 230 -30.65 18.73 -10.07
CA PRO A 230 -31.08 17.40 -9.63
C PRO A 230 -32.54 17.12 -10.03
N PRO A 231 -32.84 15.95 -10.61
CA PRO A 231 -34.18 15.63 -11.10
C PRO A 231 -35.23 15.56 -9.99
N GLU A 232 -34.81 15.35 -8.73
CA GLU A 232 -35.68 15.35 -7.56
C GLU A 232 -36.24 16.74 -7.25
N ARG A 233 -35.58 17.81 -7.72
CA ARG A 233 -35.92 19.21 -7.43
C ARG A 233 -36.35 19.99 -8.68
N CYS A 234 -36.13 19.45 -9.87
CA CYS A 234 -36.31 20.16 -11.13
C CYS A 234 -36.99 19.25 -12.16
N LEU A 235 -38.01 19.79 -12.85
CA LEU A 235 -38.55 19.15 -14.05
C LEU A 235 -37.55 19.38 -15.20
N VAL A 236 -36.77 18.35 -15.52
CA VAL A 236 -35.76 18.42 -16.58
C VAL A 236 -36.42 18.03 -17.91
N ASN A 237 -36.33 18.90 -18.92
CA ASN A 237 -36.68 18.52 -20.29
C ASN A 237 -35.57 17.65 -20.86
N GLU A 238 -35.77 16.33 -20.84
CA GLU A 238 -34.78 15.36 -21.28
C GLU A 238 -34.27 15.65 -22.69
N ARG A 239 -35.15 16.02 -23.64
CA ARG A 239 -34.74 16.30 -25.01
C ARG A 239 -33.73 17.46 -25.11
N ASN A 240 -34.00 18.55 -24.39
CA ASN A 240 -33.11 19.71 -24.40
C ASN A 240 -31.79 19.42 -23.68
N THR A 241 -31.85 18.70 -22.55
CA THR A 241 -30.64 18.25 -21.83
C THR A 241 -29.80 17.32 -22.70
N ASN A 242 -30.43 16.43 -23.44
CA ASN A 242 -29.77 15.53 -24.39
C ASN A 242 -29.04 16.32 -25.47
N HIS A 243 -29.73 17.28 -26.11
CA HIS A 243 -29.12 18.12 -27.14
C HIS A 243 -27.97 18.97 -26.59
N LEU A 244 -28.11 19.54 -25.39
CA LEU A 244 -27.06 20.36 -24.78
C LEU A 244 -25.82 19.52 -24.44
N ALA A 245 -26.01 18.33 -23.88
CA ALA A 245 -24.90 17.44 -23.59
C ALA A 245 -24.18 16.97 -24.85
N GLN A 246 -24.94 16.61 -25.89
CA GLN A 246 -24.37 16.26 -27.19
C GLN A 246 -23.59 17.43 -27.78
N TYR A 247 -24.15 18.64 -27.72
CA TYR A 247 -23.46 19.85 -28.17
C TYR A 247 -22.14 20.06 -27.42
N ILE A 248 -22.12 19.92 -26.09
CA ILE A 248 -20.87 20.03 -25.32
C ILE A 248 -19.87 18.95 -25.75
N GLY A 249 -20.32 17.70 -25.89
CA GLY A 249 -19.46 16.58 -26.29
C GLY A 249 -18.84 16.77 -27.67
N ASP A 250 -19.64 17.19 -28.65
CA ASP A 250 -19.18 17.38 -30.04
C ASP A 250 -18.16 18.53 -30.18
N HIS A 251 -18.08 19.44 -29.21
CA HIS A 251 -17.26 20.65 -29.29
C HIS A 251 -16.11 20.70 -28.27
N ILE A 252 -16.02 19.76 -27.31
CA ILE A 252 -14.95 19.79 -26.29
C ILE A 252 -13.56 19.68 -26.92
N ASP A 253 -13.35 18.71 -27.80
CA ASP A 253 -12.03 18.44 -28.41
C ASP A 253 -11.54 19.59 -29.31
N GLN A 254 -12.46 20.36 -29.87
CA GLN A 254 -12.12 21.52 -30.71
C GLN A 254 -11.64 22.72 -29.88
N ASN A 255 -11.96 22.75 -28.58
CA ASN A 255 -11.74 23.89 -27.70
C ASN A 255 -10.72 23.60 -26.59
N ILE A 256 -10.33 22.34 -26.39
CA ILE A 256 -9.47 21.92 -25.29
C ILE A 256 -8.31 21.09 -25.85
N ALA A 257 -7.09 21.60 -25.71
CA ALA A 257 -5.88 20.85 -26.03
C ALA A 257 -5.19 20.35 -24.75
N LEU A 258 -4.70 19.12 -24.78
CA LEU A 258 -3.87 18.57 -23.72
C LEU A 258 -2.51 19.26 -23.69
N ARG A 259 -2.03 19.56 -22.48
CA ARG A 259 -0.73 20.21 -22.30
C ARG A 259 0.39 19.18 -22.50
N ALA A 260 1.20 19.37 -23.54
CA ALA A 260 2.43 18.61 -23.69
C ALA A 260 3.41 18.92 -22.55
N SER A 261 3.94 17.89 -21.89
CA SER A 261 5.05 18.06 -20.95
C SER A 261 6.38 17.96 -21.70
N LEU A 262 7.10 19.08 -21.79
CA LEU A 262 8.40 19.16 -22.46
C LEU A 262 9.61 18.92 -21.53
N ALA A 263 9.41 18.99 -20.21
CA ALA A 263 10.51 18.89 -19.25
C ALA A 263 10.89 17.43 -18.97
N GLU A 264 12.19 17.12 -18.95
CA GLU A 264 12.70 15.79 -18.61
C GLU A 264 12.46 15.41 -17.14
N ALA A 265 12.37 14.10 -16.87
CA ALA A 265 12.20 13.58 -15.52
C ALA A 265 13.52 13.64 -14.73
N GLU A 266 13.51 14.27 -13.56
CA GLU A 266 14.67 14.33 -12.67
C GLU A 266 14.45 13.48 -11.40
N PHE A 267 15.40 12.60 -11.11
CA PHE A 267 15.37 11.71 -9.95
C PHE A 267 16.20 12.20 -8.76
N SER A 268 16.99 13.24 -8.96
CA SER A 268 17.83 13.85 -7.92
C SER A 268 17.92 15.36 -8.16
N THR A 269 18.20 16.13 -7.11
CA THR A 269 18.24 17.60 -7.16
C THR A 269 19.27 18.16 -6.17
N ASN A 270 19.71 19.40 -6.41
CA ASN A 270 20.51 20.17 -5.47
C ASN A 270 19.67 21.21 -4.68
N LEU A 271 18.37 21.31 -4.97
CA LEU A 271 17.55 22.43 -4.52
C LEU A 271 16.74 22.14 -3.26
N GLU A 272 16.13 20.96 -3.17
CA GLU A 272 15.15 20.64 -2.12
C GLU A 272 15.53 19.33 -1.40
N LEU A 273 15.79 19.44 -0.09
CA LEU A 273 15.90 18.27 0.78
C LEU A 273 14.50 17.75 1.10
N LEU A 274 14.16 16.58 0.58
CA LEU A 274 12.90 15.92 0.91
C LEU A 274 12.96 15.33 2.34
N PRO A 275 12.08 15.76 3.27
CA PRO A 275 12.06 15.24 4.64
C PRO A 275 11.80 13.74 4.70
N LYS A 276 12.35 13.04 5.70
CA LYS A 276 12.18 11.58 5.92
C LYS A 276 10.73 11.10 5.76
N LYS A 277 9.76 11.84 6.33
CA LYS A 277 8.33 11.51 6.28
C LYS A 277 7.70 11.56 4.88
N LEU A 278 8.31 12.28 3.93
CA LEU A 278 7.89 12.36 2.53
C LEU A 278 8.66 11.38 1.62
N ARG A 279 9.60 10.61 2.20
CA ARG A 279 10.34 9.55 1.51
C ARG A 279 9.68 8.16 1.66
N CYS A 280 8.41 8.11 2.05
CA CYS A 280 7.59 6.89 2.11
C CYS A 280 6.11 7.23 1.92
N ASN A 281 5.28 6.22 1.68
CA ASN A 281 3.86 6.35 1.42
C ASN A 281 3.58 7.15 0.14
N ARG A 282 3.03 8.36 0.25
CA ARG A 282 2.52 9.16 -0.86
C ARG A 282 3.19 10.54 -0.90
N PRO A 283 3.22 11.22 -2.06
CA PRO A 283 3.83 12.54 -2.17
C PRO A 283 3.02 13.62 -1.42
N SER A 284 3.65 14.79 -1.22
CA SER A 284 2.91 16.01 -0.86
C SER A 284 2.12 16.55 -2.05
N HIS A 285 1.18 17.47 -1.83
CA HIS A 285 0.35 18.03 -2.90
C HIS A 285 1.18 18.73 -3.99
N LYS A 286 2.17 19.55 -3.61
CA LYS A 286 3.14 20.15 -4.54
C LYS A 286 3.81 19.08 -5.42
N HIS A 287 4.33 18.04 -4.79
CA HIS A 287 5.07 16.98 -5.49
C HIS A 287 4.16 16.09 -6.34
N TYR A 288 2.96 15.79 -5.87
CA TYR A 288 1.94 15.11 -6.67
C TYR A 288 1.70 15.84 -8.00
N LYS A 289 1.49 17.16 -7.95
CA LYS A 289 1.25 17.98 -9.15
C LYS A 289 2.43 17.97 -10.11
N SER A 290 3.67 18.04 -9.60
CA SER A 290 4.86 18.02 -10.45
C SER A 290 5.16 16.64 -11.03
N ASP A 291 4.92 15.58 -10.25
CA ASP A 291 5.38 14.24 -10.56
C ASP A 291 4.39 13.46 -11.43
N ARG A 292 3.08 13.75 -11.37
CA ARG A 292 2.05 12.93 -12.06
C ARG A 292 2.31 12.77 -13.56
N LYS A 293 2.83 13.80 -14.22
CA LYS A 293 3.16 13.79 -15.66
C LYS A 293 4.33 12.87 -16.03
N TYR A 294 5.01 12.29 -15.05
CA TYR A 294 6.15 11.39 -15.23
C TYR A 294 5.83 9.94 -14.83
N LEU A 295 4.62 9.65 -14.38
CA LEU A 295 4.27 8.30 -13.93
C LEU A 295 3.89 7.40 -15.12
N PHE A 296 4.88 7.07 -15.95
CA PHE A 296 4.77 6.17 -17.10
C PHE A 296 5.90 5.16 -17.09
N LEU A 297 5.71 3.99 -17.72
CA LEU A 297 6.70 2.90 -17.65
C LEU A 297 8.07 3.32 -18.17
N ASP A 298 8.11 4.16 -19.21
CA ASP A 298 9.37 4.68 -19.75
C ASP A 298 10.20 5.40 -18.71
N VAL A 299 9.56 6.22 -17.89
CA VAL A 299 10.25 6.96 -16.84
C VAL A 299 10.64 6.01 -15.70
N MET A 300 9.74 5.07 -15.34
CA MET A 300 9.99 4.14 -14.23
C MET A 300 11.15 3.17 -14.50
N TYR A 301 11.25 2.66 -15.72
CA TYR A 301 12.19 1.60 -16.08
C TYR A 301 13.41 2.08 -16.89
N ASN A 302 13.36 3.21 -17.61
CA ASN A 302 14.57 3.83 -18.18
C ASN A 302 15.30 4.70 -17.13
N TYR A 303 15.51 4.12 -15.94
CA TYR A 303 16.06 4.81 -14.80
C TYR A 303 17.58 4.93 -14.88
N LYS A 304 18.06 6.13 -15.21
CA LYS A 304 19.48 6.47 -15.28
C LYS A 304 19.75 7.76 -14.50
N PRO A 305 19.63 7.72 -13.15
CA PRO A 305 19.77 8.91 -12.33
C PRO A 305 21.21 9.42 -12.35
N ILE A 306 21.36 10.74 -12.33
CA ILE A 306 22.63 11.41 -12.03
C ILE A 306 22.70 11.60 -10.52
N GLN A 307 23.86 11.36 -9.90
CA GLN A 307 24.00 11.63 -8.47
C GLN A 307 24.01 13.15 -8.22
N ARG A 308 23.17 13.62 -7.27
CA ARG A 308 23.09 15.02 -6.82
C ARG A 308 22.92 15.06 -5.29
N ALA A 309 22.69 16.23 -4.69
CA ALA A 309 22.60 16.35 -3.24
C ALA A 309 21.46 15.50 -2.65
N TYR A 310 20.25 15.57 -3.21
CA TYR A 310 19.04 15.00 -2.61
C TYR A 310 18.25 14.16 -3.63
N PRO A 311 17.51 13.12 -3.18
CA PRO A 311 16.55 12.42 -4.04
C PRO A 311 15.30 13.27 -4.23
N THR A 312 14.66 13.20 -5.41
CA THR A 312 13.36 13.84 -5.66
C THR A 312 12.20 12.97 -5.18
N SER A 313 11.01 13.57 -5.01
CA SER A 313 9.78 12.81 -4.76
C SER A 313 9.49 11.80 -5.88
N LEU A 314 9.78 12.14 -7.14
CA LEU A 314 9.64 11.21 -8.26
C LEU A 314 10.53 9.96 -8.10
N ALA A 315 11.76 10.11 -7.61
CA ALA A 315 12.64 8.97 -7.32
C ALA A 315 12.10 8.07 -6.21
N VAL A 316 11.48 8.65 -5.18
CA VAL A 316 10.79 7.90 -4.13
C VAL A 316 9.61 7.13 -4.70
N GLN A 317 8.73 7.79 -5.48
CA GLN A 317 7.57 7.13 -6.09
C GLN A 317 7.98 6.00 -7.04
N ARG A 318 9.05 6.21 -7.82
CA ARG A 318 9.64 5.18 -8.68
C ARG A 318 10.20 4.00 -7.88
N ASP A 319 10.93 4.26 -6.80
CA ASP A 319 11.44 3.21 -5.91
C ASP A 319 10.30 2.41 -5.26
N ILE A 320 9.23 3.08 -4.79
CA ILE A 320 8.02 2.40 -4.29
C ILE A 320 7.48 1.46 -5.37
N PHE A 321 7.23 1.97 -6.58
CA PHE A 321 6.68 1.20 -7.68
C PHE A 321 7.53 -0.05 -7.99
N VAL A 322 8.85 0.13 -8.14
CA VAL A 322 9.78 -0.98 -8.41
C VAL A 322 9.90 -1.95 -7.23
N CYS A 323 9.73 -1.50 -5.98
CA CYS A 323 9.75 -2.38 -4.82
C CYS A 323 8.56 -3.36 -4.80
N PHE A 324 7.41 -2.99 -5.37
CA PHE A 324 6.25 -3.87 -5.52
C PHE A 324 6.29 -4.71 -6.81
N PHE A 325 6.71 -4.12 -7.93
CA PHE A 325 6.63 -4.78 -9.25
C PHE A 325 7.91 -5.41 -9.75
N GLY A 326 9.05 -5.10 -9.12
CA GLY A 326 10.38 -5.43 -9.62
C GLY A 326 10.81 -4.56 -10.79
N GLU A 327 12.10 -4.66 -11.12
CA GLU A 327 12.63 -4.13 -12.38
C GLU A 327 12.10 -4.94 -13.57
N PHE A 328 11.88 -4.27 -14.70
CA PHE A 328 11.34 -4.89 -15.89
C PHE A 328 12.05 -4.36 -17.15
N PRO A 329 12.54 -5.23 -18.06
CA PRO A 329 13.15 -4.79 -19.31
C PRO A 329 12.06 -4.34 -20.29
N LEU A 330 12.06 -3.07 -20.66
CA LEU A 330 11.05 -2.54 -21.59
C LEU A 330 11.27 -3.07 -23.03
N PRO A 331 10.17 -3.35 -23.77
CA PRO A 331 10.23 -3.65 -25.19
C PRO A 331 10.88 -2.51 -25.99
N SER A 332 11.61 -2.86 -27.05
CA SER A 332 12.32 -1.88 -27.87
C SER A 332 11.34 -1.03 -28.67
N ARG A 333 11.54 0.29 -28.66
CA ARG A 333 10.82 1.19 -29.57
C ARG A 333 11.14 0.78 -31.00
N ARG A 334 10.13 0.70 -31.86
CA ARG A 334 10.38 0.49 -33.30
C ARG A 334 11.29 1.62 -33.78
N GLN A 335 12.47 1.27 -34.27
CA GLN A 335 13.21 2.19 -35.12
C GLN A 335 12.37 2.32 -36.39
N GLN A 336 11.81 3.51 -36.61
CA GLN A 336 11.35 3.85 -37.95
C GLN A 336 12.61 3.86 -38.81
N SER A 337 12.78 2.83 -39.64
CA SER A 337 13.69 2.92 -40.76
C SER A 337 13.23 4.10 -41.60
N THR A 338 13.97 5.21 -41.52
CA THR A 338 13.90 6.25 -42.54
C THR A 338 14.04 5.56 -43.89
N PRO A 339 13.11 5.77 -44.85
CA PRO A 339 13.36 5.32 -46.21
C PRO A 339 14.68 5.95 -46.63
N ALA A 340 15.63 5.14 -47.08
CA ALA A 340 16.80 5.63 -47.77
C ALA A 340 16.32 6.41 -48.99
N SER A 341 16.36 7.73 -48.89
CA SER A 341 16.12 8.63 -50.01
C SER A 341 17.34 8.55 -50.93
N ASP A 342 17.30 7.59 -51.86
CA ASP A 342 18.16 7.61 -53.03
C ASP A 342 17.61 8.61 -54.06
N SER A 343 18.56 9.34 -54.66
CA SER A 343 18.52 10.12 -55.90
C SER A 343 18.19 11.64 -55.86
N HIS A 344 19.29 12.41 -55.93
CA HIS A 344 19.68 13.33 -57.00
C HIS A 344 18.68 14.34 -57.60
N TYR A 345 18.94 15.63 -57.29
CA TYR A 345 18.84 16.89 -58.05
C TYR A 345 17.79 17.08 -59.16
N SER A 346 17.00 18.16 -59.04
CA SER A 346 17.21 19.38 -59.85
C SER A 346 16.41 20.57 -59.29
N GLU A 347 17.09 21.70 -59.14
CA GLU A 347 16.52 23.01 -58.86
C GLU A 347 15.57 23.42 -60.00
N ASP A 348 14.41 23.99 -59.66
CA ASP A 348 13.89 25.11 -60.44
C ASP A 348 13.03 26.03 -59.58
N ASN A 349 13.30 27.31 -59.77
CA ASN A 349 12.94 28.44 -58.95
C ASN A 349 11.79 29.20 -59.62
N THR A 350 10.60 29.26 -58.99
CA THR A 350 9.64 30.34 -59.25
C THR A 350 8.94 30.73 -57.95
N GLY A 351 9.22 31.94 -57.48
CA GLY A 351 8.52 32.54 -56.36
C GLY A 351 7.19 33.17 -56.77
N ILE A 352 6.32 33.42 -55.79
CA ILE A 352 5.71 34.73 -55.50
C ILE A 352 5.14 34.68 -54.07
N ASN A 353 5.21 35.85 -53.46
CA ASN A 353 5.21 36.22 -52.05
C ASN A 353 3.81 36.69 -51.61
N THR A 354 3.43 36.46 -50.35
CA THR A 354 2.65 37.35 -49.43
C THR A 354 2.29 36.47 -48.20
N GLY A 355 2.56 36.75 -46.92
CA GLY A 355 2.95 37.96 -46.21
C GLY A 355 1.91 38.23 -45.10
N VAL A 356 2.37 38.37 -43.85
CA VAL A 356 1.71 39.03 -42.70
C VAL A 356 0.76 38.11 -41.87
N ASN A 357 0.78 37.98 -40.53
CA ASN A 357 1.33 38.79 -39.44
C ASN A 357 1.60 37.96 -38.16
N GLU A 358 2.69 38.27 -37.49
CA GLU A 358 3.04 37.86 -36.12
C GLU A 358 3.01 39.13 -35.27
N SER A 359 2.09 39.22 -34.28
CA SER A 359 2.06 40.32 -33.31
C SER A 359 1.07 40.02 -32.19
N LEU A 360 1.58 39.87 -30.96
CA LEU A 360 1.19 40.58 -29.73
C LEU A 360 1.49 39.72 -28.48
N LEU A 361 2.72 39.90 -27.99
CA LEU A 361 3.09 39.77 -26.58
C LEU A 361 2.89 41.13 -25.92
N GLY A 362 2.36 41.12 -24.69
CA GLY A 362 2.36 42.25 -23.78
C GLY A 362 0.97 42.61 -23.27
N ASP A 363 0.71 42.35 -22.00
CA ASP A 363 0.41 43.42 -21.04
C ASP A 363 0.36 42.87 -19.60
N GLU A 364 1.31 43.36 -18.81
CA GLU A 364 1.26 43.54 -17.36
C GLU A 364 0.09 44.50 -17.01
N TYR A 365 -0.47 44.48 -15.78
CA TYR A 365 -0.75 45.66 -14.94
C TYR A 365 -1.47 45.26 -13.63
N ASP A 366 -0.69 45.39 -12.54
CA ASP A 366 -0.90 46.26 -11.39
C ASP A 366 -1.93 46.03 -10.26
N LEU A 367 -1.40 46.30 -9.06
CA LEU A 367 -2.05 46.35 -7.75
C LEU A 367 -2.84 47.65 -7.58
N GLN A 368 -4.05 47.57 -7.01
CA GLN A 368 -4.53 48.65 -6.14
C GLN A 368 -5.54 48.19 -5.08
N LYS A 369 -5.39 48.83 -3.93
CA LYS A 369 -6.14 48.66 -2.68
C LYS A 369 -7.62 49.07 -2.80
N GLY A 370 -8.48 48.38 -2.08
CA GLY A 370 -9.82 48.84 -1.71
C GLY A 370 -10.21 48.24 -0.35
N GLU A 371 -10.50 49.10 0.62
CA GLU A 371 -10.85 48.76 2.00
C GLU A 371 -12.32 48.32 2.17
N SER A 372 -12.52 47.46 3.17
CA SER A 372 -13.69 47.32 4.05
C SER A 372 -15.05 46.90 3.48
N SER A 373 -15.55 45.74 3.95
CA SER A 373 -16.74 45.69 4.82
C SER A 373 -16.98 44.30 5.41
N ARG A 374 -17.24 44.29 6.72
CA ARG A 374 -17.70 43.16 7.54
C ARG A 374 -19.07 42.64 7.06
N SER A 375 -19.30 41.33 7.08
CA SER A 375 -20.54 40.75 7.63
C SER A 375 -20.50 39.22 7.78
N ALA A 376 -20.82 38.82 9.02
CA ALA A 376 -21.59 37.65 9.46
C ALA A 376 -21.11 36.23 9.10
N GLU A 377 -20.51 35.62 10.12
CA GLU A 377 -20.53 34.18 10.40
C GLU A 377 -21.95 33.61 10.30
N THR A 378 -22.08 32.43 9.69
CA THR A 378 -23.14 31.50 10.04
C THR A 378 -22.52 30.12 10.11
N GLN A 379 -22.34 29.64 11.35
CA GLN A 379 -22.03 28.25 11.66
C GLN A 379 -23.22 27.40 11.21
N GLN A 380 -23.01 26.52 10.25
CA GLN A 380 -23.89 25.38 10.04
C GLN A 380 -23.10 24.10 10.34
N HIS A 381 -23.52 23.52 11.46
CA HIS A 381 -23.19 22.20 11.95
C HIS A 381 -23.96 21.21 11.06
N GLU A 382 -23.27 20.44 10.20
CA GLU A 382 -23.90 19.33 9.50
C GLU A 382 -23.22 18.01 9.83
N SER A 383 -24.05 17.12 10.34
CA SER A 383 -23.81 15.80 10.90
C SER A 383 -23.32 14.81 9.86
N TYR A 384 -22.23 14.15 10.21
CA TYR A 384 -21.66 13.00 9.51
C TYR A 384 -22.58 11.78 9.69
N ILE A 385 -23.23 11.32 8.62
CA ILE A 385 -23.80 9.97 8.57
C ILE A 385 -22.75 9.07 7.94
N GLY A 386 -22.08 8.29 8.79
CA GLY A 386 -21.13 7.25 8.38
C GLY A 386 -21.86 6.02 7.87
N TYR A 387 -21.41 5.50 6.73
CA TYR A 387 -21.66 4.12 6.33
C TYR A 387 -20.41 3.31 6.65
N GLU A 388 -20.60 2.28 7.48
CA GLU A 388 -19.56 1.35 7.93
C GLU A 388 -19.07 0.49 6.76
N SER A 389 -17.78 0.63 6.42
CA SER A 389 -17.02 -0.37 5.69
C SER A 389 -15.75 -0.65 6.49
N GLY A 390 -15.80 -1.71 7.30
CA GLY A 390 -14.72 -2.12 8.18
C GLY A 390 -13.47 -2.51 7.40
N GLY A 391 -12.55 -1.56 7.26
CA GLY A 391 -11.27 -1.70 6.58
C GLY A 391 -10.10 -1.53 7.54
N PHE A 392 -8.99 -2.18 7.20
CA PHE A 392 -7.70 -2.23 7.89
C PHE A 392 -7.09 -0.88 8.34
N ILE A 393 -7.66 0.26 7.91
CA ILE A 393 -7.19 1.63 8.14
C ILE A 393 -7.33 2.11 9.59
N ASP A 394 -8.36 1.67 10.34
CA ASP A 394 -8.61 2.20 11.69
C ASP A 394 -7.54 1.76 12.71
N CYS A 395 -7.04 0.52 12.58
CA CYS A 395 -6.05 -0.04 13.50
C CYS A 395 -4.66 0.63 13.40
N LEU A 396 -4.35 1.28 12.27
CA LEU A 396 -3.09 2.03 12.08
C LEU A 396 -3.21 3.51 12.48
N ARG A 397 -4.42 4.01 12.66
CA ARG A 397 -4.69 5.37 13.15
C ARG A 397 -4.47 5.45 14.66
N ASP A 398 -4.84 4.39 15.38
CA ASP A 398 -4.72 4.30 16.85
C ASP A 398 -3.28 4.21 17.35
N LEU A 399 -2.35 3.65 16.57
CA LEU A 399 -0.92 3.60 16.93
C LEU A 399 -0.17 4.92 16.69
N ARG A 400 -0.79 5.90 16.03
CA ARG A 400 -0.19 7.21 15.69
C ARG A 400 -0.77 8.39 16.47
N ALA A 401 -1.84 8.17 17.24
CA ALA A 401 -2.53 9.22 17.98
C ALA A 401 -1.82 9.64 19.28
N GLU A 402 -0.79 8.92 19.74
CA GLU A 402 -0.07 9.25 20.98
C GLU A 402 1.26 10.02 20.78
N SER A 403 1.51 10.57 19.59
CA SER A 403 2.73 11.35 19.32
C SER A 403 2.46 12.66 18.58
N GLU A 404 1.61 13.52 19.15
CA GLU A 404 1.57 14.95 18.79
C GLU A 404 2.27 15.77 19.90
N PRO A 405 3.39 16.47 19.63
CA PRO A 405 3.90 17.44 20.57
C PRO A 405 3.24 18.80 20.38
N MET A 406 2.83 19.36 21.51
CA MET A 406 2.36 20.72 21.71
C MET A 406 3.34 21.77 21.15
N SER A 407 2.77 22.86 20.65
CA SER A 407 3.45 24.01 20.06
C SER A 407 4.53 24.65 20.96
N GLU A 408 5.72 24.88 20.41
CA GLU A 408 6.77 25.73 20.95
C GLU A 408 6.30 27.20 21.04
N SER A 409 6.43 27.81 22.23
CA SER A 409 6.40 29.26 22.42
C SER A 409 7.74 29.76 22.95
N SER A 410 8.27 30.74 22.23
CA SER A 410 9.29 31.75 22.53
C SER A 410 9.91 31.81 23.93
N TYR A 411 11.24 31.82 23.91
CA TYR A 411 12.25 32.19 24.90
C TYR A 411 12.02 33.53 25.62
N GLU A 412 12.16 33.52 26.95
CA GLU A 412 12.72 34.64 27.73
C GLU A 412 13.40 34.12 29.02
N THR A 413 14.58 34.67 29.29
CA THR A 413 15.59 34.34 30.31
C THR A 413 15.19 34.64 31.76
N ALA A 414 15.53 33.75 32.70
CA ALA A 414 16.00 34.11 34.04
C ALA A 414 16.71 32.93 34.74
N SER A 415 17.94 33.15 35.16
CA SER A 415 18.76 32.28 36.01
C SER A 415 18.19 32.18 37.44
N ILE A 416 18.36 31.03 38.11
CA ILE A 416 18.69 30.88 39.55
C ILE A 416 19.06 29.41 39.81
N ASP A 417 20.19 29.21 40.48
CA ASP A 417 20.71 27.95 41.03
C ASP A 417 19.80 27.38 42.12
N THR A 418 19.63 26.04 42.18
CA THR A 418 19.88 25.26 43.42
C THR A 418 19.89 23.75 43.16
N GLU A 419 20.84 23.10 43.82
CA GLU A 419 21.06 21.65 43.91
C GLU A 419 19.84 20.86 44.39
N SER A 420 19.60 19.67 43.82
CA SER A 420 19.14 18.53 44.61
C SER A 420 19.50 17.19 43.95
N HIS A 421 20.27 16.40 44.70
CA HIS A 421 20.56 15.00 44.48
C HIS A 421 19.28 14.15 44.55
N MET A 422 19.12 13.17 43.64
CA MET A 422 18.34 11.96 43.97
C MET A 422 18.88 10.73 43.24
N GLU A 423 19.31 9.77 44.06
CA GLU A 423 19.89 8.47 43.73
C GLU A 423 18.93 7.54 42.97
N TYR A 424 19.45 6.84 41.97
CA TYR A 424 18.85 5.62 41.43
C TYR A 424 19.06 4.45 42.39
N ARG A 425 18.00 3.97 43.05
CA ARG A 425 18.01 2.71 43.80
C ARG A 425 17.76 1.52 42.87
N LYS A 426 18.80 0.68 42.80
CA LYS A 426 18.77 -0.76 42.53
C LYS A 426 17.67 -1.44 43.36
N ILE A 427 16.86 -2.30 42.75
CA ILE A 427 16.01 -3.25 43.50
C ILE A 427 16.48 -4.66 43.17
N ASP A 428 16.88 -5.34 44.25
CA ASP A 428 17.44 -6.68 44.29
C ASP A 428 16.39 -7.78 44.07
N LEU A 429 16.91 -8.91 43.59
CA LEU A 429 16.29 -10.22 43.50
C LEU A 429 15.73 -10.66 44.88
N TYR A 430 14.53 -11.22 44.89
CA TYR A 430 14.00 -11.97 46.03
C TYR A 430 13.45 -13.33 45.59
N GLU A 431 13.99 -14.38 46.20
CA GLU A 431 13.53 -15.78 46.16
C GLU A 431 12.89 -16.15 47.52
N PRO A 432 12.18 -17.28 47.67
CA PRO A 432 10.77 -17.29 48.03
C PRO A 432 10.49 -17.59 49.52
N ALA A 433 9.29 -17.22 49.98
CA ALA A 433 8.73 -17.73 51.23
C ALA A 433 7.56 -18.70 50.93
N SER A 434 7.75 -19.92 51.41
CA SER A 434 6.84 -21.06 51.42
C SER A 434 5.55 -20.80 52.20
N SER A 435 4.40 -21.13 51.61
CA SER A 435 3.26 -21.68 52.35
C SER A 435 2.43 -22.57 51.43
N GLU A 436 2.27 -23.82 51.88
CA GLU A 436 1.61 -24.91 51.16
C GLU A 436 0.09 -24.69 51.11
N SER A 437 -0.45 -24.60 49.91
CA SER A 437 -1.80 -25.08 49.61
C SER A 437 -1.74 -25.78 48.25
N GLN A 438 -2.08 -27.07 48.25
CA GLN A 438 -1.94 -27.97 47.12
C GLN A 438 -3.03 -27.68 46.07
N HIS A 439 -2.74 -26.73 45.19
CA HIS A 439 -3.23 -26.74 43.81
C HIS A 439 -2.03 -26.45 42.92
N GLU A 440 -1.54 -27.49 42.22
CA GLU A 440 -0.49 -27.38 41.23
C GLU A 440 -0.81 -26.26 40.24
N ASN A 441 -0.12 -25.12 40.38
CA ASN A 441 -0.13 -24.04 39.40
C ASN A 441 0.60 -24.55 38.14
N LYS A 442 -0.10 -25.31 37.29
CA LYS A 442 0.36 -25.64 35.94
C LYS A 442 0.55 -24.32 35.20
N GLY A 443 1.82 -23.94 34.97
CA GLY A 443 2.18 -22.66 34.37
C GLY A 443 1.38 -22.36 33.10
N GLU A 444 0.75 -21.19 33.05
CA GLU A 444 0.10 -20.73 31.84
C GLU A 444 1.12 -20.70 30.67
N ASN A 445 0.66 -20.87 29.43
CA ASN A 445 1.47 -20.71 28.20
C ASN A 445 2.43 -21.86 27.85
N LYS A 446 2.04 -23.10 28.16
CA LYS A 446 2.75 -24.31 27.67
C LYS A 446 1.74 -25.39 27.24
N PHE A 447 2.22 -26.29 26.38
CA PHE A 447 1.48 -27.48 25.98
C PHE A 447 1.64 -28.60 26.99
N TYR A 448 0.52 -29.20 27.38
CA TYR A 448 0.42 -30.30 28.33
C TYR A 448 -0.14 -31.55 27.65
N LYS A 449 0.46 -32.71 27.91
CA LYS A 449 -0.09 -34.00 27.50
C LYS A 449 -1.26 -34.39 28.43
N LEU A 450 -2.23 -35.13 27.89
CA LEU A 450 -3.32 -35.70 28.67
C LEU A 450 -2.85 -36.98 29.40
N ASP A 451 -3.06 -37.05 30.72
CA ASP A 451 -2.59 -38.14 31.59
C ASP A 451 -3.48 -39.39 31.54
N GLY A 452 -3.76 -39.92 30.34
CA GLY A 452 -4.50 -41.18 30.16
C GLY A 452 -5.99 -41.17 30.53
N LYS A 453 -6.55 -40.01 30.92
CA LYS A 453 -7.99 -39.81 31.08
C LYS A 453 -8.64 -39.41 29.75
N LYS A 454 -9.97 -39.56 29.64
CA LYS A 454 -10.70 -39.10 28.46
C LYS A 454 -10.45 -37.60 28.23
N PRO A 455 -10.00 -37.19 27.03
CA PRO A 455 -9.76 -35.80 26.69
C PRO A 455 -10.95 -34.88 27.01
N SER A 456 -12.17 -35.33 26.72
CA SER A 456 -13.37 -34.55 26.96
C SER A 456 -13.59 -34.22 28.43
N ASP A 457 -13.31 -35.15 29.34
CA ASP A 457 -13.47 -34.95 30.79
C ASP A 457 -12.50 -33.88 31.29
N ILE A 458 -11.27 -33.89 30.78
CA ILE A 458 -10.24 -32.89 31.11
C ILE A 458 -10.62 -31.52 30.57
N VAL A 459 -11.00 -31.44 29.29
CA VAL A 459 -11.44 -30.18 28.67
C VAL A 459 -12.67 -29.61 29.38
N LYS A 460 -13.68 -30.44 29.69
CA LYS A 460 -14.87 -30.05 30.45
C LYS A 460 -14.52 -29.55 31.86
N ALA A 461 -13.58 -30.20 32.54
CA ALA A 461 -13.15 -29.78 33.87
C ALA A 461 -12.48 -28.39 33.85
N MET A 462 -11.62 -28.11 32.87
CA MET A 462 -11.00 -26.78 32.70
C MET A 462 -12.03 -25.71 32.33
N LEU A 463 -12.97 -26.08 31.47
CA LEU A 463 -14.10 -25.23 31.09
C LEU A 463 -15.18 -25.09 32.19
N LYS A 464 -14.93 -25.53 33.43
CA LYS A 464 -15.70 -25.05 34.58
C LYS A 464 -15.30 -23.63 34.97
N ASP A 465 -14.05 -23.24 34.77
CA ASP A 465 -13.58 -21.88 35.01
C ASP A 465 -13.90 -20.96 33.83
N ARG A 466 -14.80 -19.99 34.04
CA ARG A 466 -15.26 -19.04 33.00
C ARG A 466 -14.15 -18.13 32.48
N GLY A 467 -13.06 -17.98 33.22
CA GLY A 467 -11.88 -17.21 32.85
C GLY A 467 -10.90 -17.94 31.93
N VAL A 468 -11.10 -19.25 31.69
CA VAL A 468 -10.17 -20.08 30.93
C VAL A 468 -10.63 -20.32 29.49
N ILE A 469 -9.66 -20.23 28.59
CA ILE A 469 -9.70 -20.67 27.19
C ILE A 469 -8.85 -21.93 27.07
N VAL A 470 -9.37 -22.95 26.39
CA VAL A 470 -8.65 -24.21 26.12
C VAL A 470 -8.36 -24.30 24.62
N MET A 471 -7.09 -24.43 24.27
CA MET A 471 -6.63 -24.79 22.93
C MET A 471 -6.24 -26.26 22.92
N TYR A 472 -6.97 -27.09 22.18
CA TYR A 472 -6.72 -28.53 22.08
C TYR A 472 -6.19 -28.91 20.69
N VAL A 473 -5.07 -29.62 20.65
CA VAL A 473 -4.47 -30.11 19.41
C VAL A 473 -5.05 -31.47 19.05
N TRP A 474 -5.77 -31.51 17.93
CA TRP A 474 -6.49 -32.67 17.46
C TRP A 474 -5.58 -33.89 17.25
N ARG A 475 -6.08 -35.08 17.63
CA ARG A 475 -5.42 -36.39 17.68
C ARG A 475 -4.22 -36.52 18.61
N LYS A 476 -3.43 -35.47 18.80
CA LYS A 476 -2.19 -35.47 19.59
C LYS A 476 -2.41 -35.54 21.10
N GLY A 477 -3.60 -35.22 21.60
CA GLY A 477 -3.89 -35.26 23.04
C GLY A 477 -3.07 -34.25 23.83
N VAL A 478 -2.81 -33.10 23.23
CA VAL A 478 -2.04 -32.02 23.81
C VAL A 478 -2.92 -30.79 23.89
N TYR A 479 -2.87 -30.06 25.00
CA TYR A 479 -3.66 -28.86 25.20
C TYR A 479 -2.84 -27.72 25.82
N ALA A 480 -3.29 -26.48 25.62
CA ALA A 480 -2.80 -25.31 26.33
C ALA A 480 -3.99 -24.53 26.89
N THR A 481 -3.80 -23.90 28.05
CA THR A 481 -4.81 -23.06 28.71
C THR A 481 -4.33 -21.62 28.77
N PHE A 482 -5.27 -20.70 28.54
CA PHE A 482 -5.01 -19.26 28.56
C PHE A 482 -6.09 -18.57 29.39
N SER A 483 -5.71 -17.58 30.19
CA SER A 483 -6.69 -16.71 30.85
C SER A 483 -7.25 -15.68 29.87
N LYS A 484 -8.47 -15.18 30.11
CA LYS A 484 -9.12 -14.15 29.28
C LYS A 484 -8.54 -12.73 29.44
N THR A 485 -7.39 -12.60 30.08
CA THR A 485 -6.77 -11.28 30.32
C THR A 485 -6.20 -10.69 29.03
N PRO A 486 -6.18 -9.35 28.86
CA PRO A 486 -5.64 -8.73 27.65
C PRO A 486 -4.18 -9.12 27.35
N HIS A 487 -3.35 -9.26 28.39
CA HIS A 487 -1.94 -9.65 28.28
C HIS A 487 -1.76 -11.06 27.69
N GLN A 488 -2.65 -11.99 28.02
CA GLN A 488 -2.65 -13.34 27.45
C GLN A 488 -3.04 -13.38 25.96
N GLY A 489 -3.64 -12.32 25.44
CA GLY A 489 -4.02 -12.24 24.03
C GLY A 489 -2.85 -12.22 23.07
N LEU A 490 -1.76 -11.55 23.44
CA LEU A 490 -0.52 -11.53 22.64
C LEU A 490 0.11 -12.92 22.60
N ILE A 491 0.24 -13.56 23.77
CA ILE A 491 0.84 -14.89 23.91
C ILE A 491 0.02 -15.95 23.17
N PHE A 492 -1.31 -15.93 23.31
CA PHE A 492 -2.21 -16.78 22.55
C PHE A 492 -2.03 -16.61 21.03
N THR A 493 -1.91 -15.36 20.57
CA THR A 493 -1.77 -15.04 19.14
C THR A 493 -0.43 -15.51 18.58
N GLU A 494 0.65 -15.40 19.36
CA GLU A 494 1.95 -15.96 19.01
C GLU A 494 1.90 -17.49 18.91
N PHE A 495 1.31 -18.17 19.91
CA PHE A 495 1.08 -19.62 19.88
C PHE A 495 0.29 -20.07 18.64
N ALA A 496 -0.79 -19.36 18.33
CA ALA A 496 -1.60 -19.64 17.14
C ALA A 496 -0.83 -19.39 15.84
N ARG A 497 0.02 -18.35 15.80
CA ARG A 497 0.85 -18.04 14.63
C ARG A 497 1.88 -19.13 14.38
N ASP A 498 2.55 -19.61 15.41
CA ASP A 498 3.57 -20.67 15.30
C ASP A 498 2.95 -21.98 14.80
N LEU A 499 1.82 -22.38 15.38
CA LEU A 499 1.07 -23.54 14.91
C LEU A 499 0.58 -23.38 13.47
N ALA A 500 0.14 -22.19 13.06
CA ALA A 500 -0.27 -21.92 11.68
C ALA A 500 0.89 -22.01 10.69
N ASN A 501 2.08 -21.54 11.08
CA ASN A 501 3.30 -21.67 10.30
C ASN A 501 3.71 -23.13 10.11
N GLN A 502 3.44 -23.97 11.11
CA GLN A 502 3.60 -25.43 11.04
C GLN A 502 2.48 -26.14 10.25
N GLY A 503 1.62 -25.38 9.57
CA GLY A 503 0.56 -25.93 8.74
C GLY A 503 -0.70 -26.32 9.50
N SER A 504 -0.98 -25.70 10.65
CA SER A 504 -2.24 -25.87 11.38
C SER A 504 -3.30 -24.82 11.00
N GLN A 505 -4.54 -25.11 11.36
CA GLN A 505 -5.73 -24.28 11.23
C GLN A 505 -6.55 -24.42 12.52
N PHE A 506 -7.37 -23.40 12.81
CA PHE A 506 -8.11 -23.30 14.06
C PHE A 506 -9.61 -23.37 13.78
N ILE A 507 -10.31 -24.17 14.56
CA ILE A 507 -11.78 -24.20 14.58
C ILE A 507 -12.22 -23.70 15.94
N ILE A 508 -13.00 -22.64 15.94
CA ILE A 508 -13.58 -22.07 17.14
C ILE A 508 -14.94 -22.72 17.37
N ILE A 509 -15.13 -23.26 18.58
CA ILE A 509 -16.38 -23.88 18.99
C ILE A 509 -17.10 -22.95 19.96
N ARG A 510 -18.30 -22.55 19.57
CA ARG A 510 -19.24 -21.79 20.39
C ARG A 510 -20.45 -22.66 20.67
N GLU A 511 -20.86 -22.67 21.94
CA GLU A 511 -22.06 -23.41 22.36
C GLU A 511 -23.28 -22.87 21.61
N GLY A 512 -24.00 -23.74 20.90
CA GLY A 512 -25.20 -23.38 20.13
C GLY A 512 -24.98 -22.71 18.76
N LEU A 513 -23.72 -22.48 18.32
CA LEU A 513 -23.42 -21.84 17.02
C LEU A 513 -22.61 -22.77 16.09
N LYS A 514 -22.64 -22.48 14.78
CA LYS A 514 -21.87 -23.23 13.78
C LYS A 514 -20.36 -23.02 14.06
N PRO A 515 -19.54 -24.09 14.14
CA PRO A 515 -18.10 -23.97 14.22
C PRO A 515 -17.58 -23.19 13.02
N PHE A 516 -16.61 -22.30 13.23
CA PHE A 516 -16.03 -21.50 12.16
C PHE A 516 -14.52 -21.39 12.28
N VAL A 517 -13.89 -21.07 11.16
CA VAL A 517 -12.46 -20.87 11.06
C VAL A 517 -12.19 -19.36 11.11
N PRO A 518 -11.57 -18.84 12.19
CA PRO A 518 -11.22 -17.44 12.29
C PRO A 518 -10.02 -17.11 11.39
N SER A 519 -9.90 -15.84 10.99
CA SER A 519 -8.61 -15.34 10.53
C SER A 519 -7.65 -15.23 11.71
N LEU A 520 -6.34 -15.50 11.50
CA LEU A 520 -5.33 -15.32 12.55
C LEU A 520 -5.31 -13.90 13.12
N LYS A 521 -5.63 -12.89 12.30
CA LYS A 521 -5.71 -11.49 12.73
C LYS A 521 -6.77 -11.28 13.82
N ASN A 522 -7.89 -12.02 13.74
CA ASN A 522 -9.03 -11.88 14.64
C ASN A 522 -9.18 -13.05 15.61
N ILE A 523 -8.21 -13.97 15.65
CA ILE A 523 -8.35 -15.22 16.40
C ILE A 523 -8.56 -14.95 17.90
N TRP A 524 -7.82 -14.00 18.47
CA TRP A 524 -7.99 -13.65 19.88
C TRP A 524 -9.40 -13.13 20.18
N ASN A 525 -9.89 -12.16 19.41
CA ASN A 525 -11.24 -11.63 19.57
C ASN A 525 -12.30 -12.73 19.42
N ALA A 526 -12.12 -13.61 18.45
CA ALA A 526 -13.04 -14.71 18.19
C ALA A 526 -13.08 -15.73 19.35
N VAL A 527 -11.96 -15.95 20.05
CA VAL A 527 -11.81 -16.89 21.17
C VAL A 527 -12.18 -16.26 22.53
N ARG A 528 -12.19 -14.93 22.68
CA ARG A 528 -12.69 -14.29 23.92
C ARG A 528 -14.16 -14.64 24.21
N GLU A 529 -14.94 -14.77 23.14
CA GLU A 529 -16.35 -15.20 23.16
C GLU A 529 -16.51 -16.73 23.17
N SER A 530 -15.45 -17.49 22.93
CA SER A 530 -15.51 -18.94 22.67
C SER A 530 -14.42 -19.68 23.43
N ARG A 531 -14.80 -20.53 24.38
CA ARG A 531 -13.84 -21.02 25.37
C ARG A 531 -13.02 -22.23 24.90
N LEU A 532 -13.39 -22.83 23.76
CA LEU A 532 -12.72 -24.00 23.19
C LEU A 532 -12.26 -23.75 21.75
N VAL A 533 -10.99 -24.03 21.50
CA VAL A 533 -10.35 -23.94 20.18
C VAL A 533 -9.75 -25.29 19.83
N LEU A 534 -10.12 -25.82 18.66
CA LEU A 534 -9.48 -27.00 18.09
C LEU A 534 -8.41 -26.59 17.10
N VAL A 535 -7.22 -27.17 17.24
CA VAL A 535 -6.11 -27.03 16.29
C VAL A 535 -6.06 -28.28 15.42
N ILE A 536 -6.21 -28.12 14.11
CA ILE A 536 -6.23 -29.20 13.11
C ILE A 536 -5.22 -28.90 11.98
N PRO A 537 -4.70 -29.90 11.25
CA PRO A 537 -3.86 -29.65 10.07
C PRO A 537 -4.60 -28.93 8.93
N LYS A 538 -3.94 -27.98 8.26
CA LYS A 538 -4.43 -27.18 7.11
C LYS A 538 -4.43 -27.95 5.78
N ARG A 539 -3.66 -29.05 5.71
CA ARG A 539 -3.50 -29.91 4.52
C ARG A 539 -3.46 -31.38 4.95
N SER A 540 -4.60 -31.95 5.31
CA SER A 540 -4.80 -33.39 5.17
C SER A 540 -5.29 -33.69 3.76
N SER A 541 -4.92 -34.85 3.21
CA SER A 541 -5.55 -35.46 2.01
C SER A 541 -7.06 -35.69 2.19
N GLU A 542 -7.57 -35.46 3.38
CA GLU A 542 -8.97 -35.32 3.73
C GLU A 542 -9.22 -33.83 3.98
N THR A 543 -9.72 -33.10 2.98
CA THR A 543 -10.39 -31.83 3.25
C THR A 543 -11.50 -32.11 4.25
N PRO A 544 -11.62 -31.39 5.38
CA PRO A 544 -12.76 -31.55 6.27
C PRO A 544 -14.03 -31.32 5.45
N ASP A 545 -14.75 -32.40 5.18
CA ASP A 545 -15.99 -32.36 4.41
C ASP A 545 -17.10 -31.73 5.29
N GLU A 546 -18.27 -31.48 4.72
CA GLU A 546 -19.40 -30.98 5.51
C GLU A 546 -19.77 -31.95 6.67
N ASN A 547 -19.45 -33.24 6.56
CA ASN A 547 -19.64 -34.19 7.67
C ASN A 547 -18.71 -33.90 8.84
N PHE A 548 -17.44 -33.57 8.60
CA PHE A 548 -16.47 -33.21 9.65
C PHE A 548 -16.94 -32.03 10.51
N TYR A 549 -17.41 -30.95 9.89
CA TYR A 549 -17.96 -29.80 10.63
C TYR A 549 -19.30 -30.13 11.29
N THR A 550 -20.09 -31.03 10.70
CA THR A 550 -21.36 -31.52 11.27
C THR A 550 -21.12 -32.35 12.53
N GLU A 551 -20.08 -33.19 12.57
CA GLU A 551 -19.69 -33.96 13.75
C GLU A 551 -19.23 -33.06 14.90
N ILE A 552 -18.35 -32.09 14.62
CA ILE A 552 -17.93 -31.10 15.63
C ILE A 552 -19.11 -30.31 16.16
N ARG A 553 -20.06 -29.95 15.28
CA ARG A 553 -21.27 -29.21 15.67
C ARG A 553 -22.22 -30.05 16.54
N ARG A 554 -22.31 -31.36 16.28
CA ARG A 554 -23.22 -32.27 16.99
C ARG A 554 -22.78 -32.46 18.44
N ASP A 555 -21.52 -32.84 18.66
CA ASP A 555 -20.92 -32.90 19.99
C ASP A 555 -19.39 -32.73 19.88
N PRO A 556 -18.85 -31.54 20.20
CA PRO A 556 -17.42 -31.28 20.09
C PRO A 556 -16.59 -32.11 21.09
N TYR A 557 -17.18 -32.53 22.20
CA TYR A 557 -16.49 -33.33 23.21
C TYR A 557 -16.42 -34.80 22.80
N GLU A 558 -17.52 -35.33 22.25
CA GLU A 558 -17.52 -36.67 21.64
C GLU A 558 -16.54 -36.74 20.45
N PHE A 559 -16.47 -35.68 19.64
CA PHE A 559 -15.50 -35.56 18.55
C PHE A 559 -14.04 -35.64 19.06
N ILE A 560 -13.71 -34.89 20.11
CA ILE A 560 -12.37 -34.91 20.72
C ILE A 560 -12.02 -36.34 21.20
N ASP A 561 -12.95 -37.02 21.89
CA ASP A 561 -12.72 -38.38 22.40
C ASP A 561 -12.58 -39.41 21.28
N ARG A 562 -13.46 -39.37 20.27
CA ARG A 562 -13.49 -40.32 19.15
C ARG A 562 -12.21 -40.28 18.32
N HIS A 563 -11.62 -39.09 18.16
CA HIS A 563 -10.42 -38.90 17.37
C HIS A 563 -9.13 -38.85 18.19
N TYR A 564 -9.18 -39.15 19.49
CA TYR A 564 -7.97 -39.19 20.32
C TYR A 564 -7.09 -40.40 19.97
N GLN A 565 -5.85 -40.14 19.56
CA GLN A 565 -4.88 -41.17 19.16
C GLN A 565 -3.56 -40.97 19.91
N PRO A 566 -3.41 -41.53 21.14
CA PRO A 566 -2.28 -41.27 22.03
C PRO A 566 -0.90 -41.73 21.51
N HIS A 567 -0.85 -42.48 20.40
CA HIS A 567 0.38 -43.06 19.85
C HIS A 567 0.97 -42.29 18.67
N LEU A 568 0.39 -41.17 18.25
CA LEU A 568 0.91 -40.29 17.19
C LEU A 568 1.91 -39.27 17.77
N ASP A 569 3.02 -39.76 18.34
CA ASP A 569 4.14 -38.97 18.86
C ASP A 569 5.34 -39.10 17.92
N GLN A 570 5.45 -38.21 16.92
CA GLN A 570 6.71 -37.85 16.27
C GLN A 570 6.50 -36.52 15.52
N CYS A 571 7.30 -35.50 15.89
CA CYS A 571 7.31 -34.13 15.39
C CYS A 571 6.26 -33.15 15.98
N ILE A 572 6.63 -32.54 17.11
CA ILE A 572 6.53 -31.08 17.32
C ILE A 572 7.94 -30.60 17.64
#